data_AF-A0A7V2Z0L6-F1
#
_entry.id   AF-A0A7V2Z0L6-F1
#
_cell.length_a   1.000
_cell.length_b   1.000
_cell.length_c   1.000
_cell.angle_alpha   90.00
_cell.angle_beta   90.00
_cell.angle_gamma   90.00
#
_symmetry.space_group_name_H-M   'P 1'
#
loop_
_entity.id
_entity.type
_entity.pdbx_description
1 polymer ?
#
loop_
_entity_poly.entity_id
_entity_poly.type
_entity_poly.pdbx_seq_one_letter_code
_entity_poly.pdbx_strand_id
1 'polypeptide(L)'
;MSGSIKRLISAAAVCLMLAATAVAQTGGGHWYKGQLHCHGPASFDFKVPGVTLDQWMLKMRDLGYDFVALSDHGVLTDTDRFTSSTFVTIPNIEVGGNFGHYNAIGIQHPIANNPRNLQEMIDAIEAAGGIPMINHPDAPEVTSAQVLALRPTSSTLLMEILGGWSSAVWVNYWEGVLAGGRQIFST
;
A
#
# COMPACT_ATOMS: atom_id res chain seq x y z
N MET A 1 29.36 -22.46 -7.94
CA MET A 1 28.81 -21.17 -8.43
C MET A 1 27.33 -21.39 -8.71
N SER A 2 26.47 -21.15 -7.73
CA SER A 2 25.01 -21.29 -7.86
C SER A 2 24.45 -19.92 -8.19
N GLY A 3 23.95 -19.74 -9.41
CA GLY A 3 23.34 -18.49 -9.86
C GLY A 3 21.93 -18.38 -9.30
N SER A 4 21.73 -17.43 -8.38
CA SER A 4 20.41 -17.06 -7.87
C SER A 4 19.54 -16.51 -9.00
N ILE A 5 18.50 -17.26 -9.37
CA ILE A 5 17.41 -16.78 -10.22
C ILE A 5 16.62 -15.75 -9.40
N LYS A 6 16.93 -14.46 -9.58
CA LYS A 6 16.11 -13.35 -9.08
C LYS A 6 14.84 -13.31 -9.92
N ARG A 7 13.72 -13.79 -9.39
CA ARG A 7 12.41 -13.62 -10.00
C ARG A 7 11.96 -12.17 -9.78
N LEU A 8 12.03 -11.36 -10.82
CA LEU A 8 11.33 -10.07 -10.88
C LEU A 8 9.82 -10.34 -10.87
N ILE A 9 9.18 -10.11 -9.73
CA ILE A 9 7.73 -9.97 -9.67
C ILE A 9 7.44 -8.55 -10.12
N SER A 10 7.29 -8.37 -11.44
CA SER A 10 6.76 -7.12 -12.02
C SER A 10 5.32 -6.89 -11.52
N ALA A 11 4.84 -5.64 -11.47
CA ALA A 11 3.49 -5.28 -11.00
C ALA A 11 2.35 -6.09 -11.66
N ALA A 12 2.57 -6.61 -12.87
CA ALA A 12 1.65 -7.54 -13.54
C ALA A 12 1.45 -8.87 -12.78
N ALA A 13 2.45 -9.35 -12.04
CA ALA A 13 2.40 -10.60 -11.30
C ALA A 13 1.60 -10.49 -9.99
N VAL A 14 1.46 -9.30 -9.40
CA VAL A 14 0.52 -9.05 -8.29
C VAL A 14 -0.93 -9.16 -8.78
N CYS A 15 -1.23 -8.72 -10.00
CA CYS A 15 -2.54 -8.93 -10.64
C CYS A 15 -2.78 -10.38 -11.09
N LEU A 16 -1.73 -11.16 -11.39
CA LEU A 16 -1.88 -12.50 -11.98
C LEU A 16 -1.94 -13.65 -10.95
N MET A 17 -1.47 -13.46 -9.71
CA MET A 17 -1.50 -14.51 -8.68
C MET A 17 -2.88 -14.78 -8.05
N LEU A 18 -3.92 -14.03 -8.43
CA LEU A 18 -5.29 -14.20 -7.93
C LEU A 18 -6.16 -15.17 -8.78
N ALA A 19 -5.61 -15.76 -9.85
CA ALA A 19 -6.40 -16.49 -10.85
C ALA A 19 -6.05 -17.99 -10.96
N ALA A 20 -6.34 -18.80 -9.94
CA ALA A 20 -6.48 -20.28 -10.01
C ALA A 20 -6.92 -20.79 -8.62
N THR A 21 -8.05 -21.42 -8.37
CA THR A 21 -8.94 -22.30 -9.15
C THR A 21 -10.36 -22.32 -8.55
N ALA A 22 -11.41 -22.32 -9.39
CA ALA A 22 -12.56 -23.22 -9.28
C ALA A 22 -13.52 -23.02 -10.48
N VAL A 23 -14.16 -24.13 -10.87
CA VAL A 23 -14.88 -24.36 -12.11
C VAL A 23 -16.17 -23.51 -12.24
N ALA A 24 -16.33 -22.91 -13.42
CA ALA A 24 -17.54 -22.41 -14.06
C ALA A 24 -18.54 -21.58 -13.21
N GLN A 25 -18.29 -20.27 -13.12
CA GLN A 25 -19.37 -19.27 -13.10
C GLN A 25 -19.24 -18.37 -14.31
N THR A 26 -20.34 -18.26 -15.06
CA THR A 26 -20.54 -17.38 -16.21
C THR A 26 -20.27 -15.93 -15.82
N GLY A 27 -19.14 -15.36 -16.29
CA GLY A 27 -18.84 -13.92 -16.19
C GLY A 27 -18.59 -13.35 -14.79
N GLY A 28 -18.18 -14.17 -13.81
CA GLY A 28 -18.03 -13.77 -12.40
C GLY A 28 -16.61 -13.36 -12.03
N GLY A 29 -16.42 -12.13 -11.54
CA GLY A 29 -15.20 -11.73 -10.83
C GLY A 29 -15.21 -12.26 -9.39
N HIS A 30 -14.02 -12.35 -8.79
CA HIS A 30 -13.87 -12.65 -7.36
C HIS A 30 -13.80 -11.34 -6.57
N TRP A 31 -14.49 -11.30 -5.42
CA TRP A 31 -14.36 -10.23 -4.46
C TRP A 31 -13.26 -10.58 -3.46
N TYR A 32 -12.37 -9.63 -3.18
CA TYR A 32 -11.31 -9.80 -2.21
C TYR A 32 -11.36 -8.68 -1.17
N LYS A 33 -11.22 -9.04 0.10
CA LYS A 33 -11.09 -8.12 1.21
C LYS A 33 -9.60 -7.87 1.49
N GLY A 34 -9.14 -6.67 1.16
CA GLY A 34 -7.76 -6.24 1.36
C GLY A 34 -7.57 -5.31 2.56
N GLN A 35 -6.40 -5.37 3.20
CA GLN A 35 -5.90 -4.33 4.08
C GLN A 35 -4.61 -3.76 3.50
N LEU A 36 -4.62 -2.49 3.10
CA LEU A 36 -3.48 -1.85 2.42
C LEU A 36 -2.73 -0.84 3.30
N HIS A 37 -3.29 -0.46 4.44
CA HIS A 37 -2.66 0.42 5.41
C HIS A 37 -2.98 -0.04 6.85
N CYS A 38 -2.02 -0.71 7.49
CA CYS A 38 -2.13 -1.04 8.90
C CYS A 38 -0.77 -1.17 9.59
N HIS A 39 -0.75 -0.87 10.88
CA HIS A 39 0.43 -0.98 11.73
C HIS A 39 0.38 -2.26 12.55
N GLY A 40 1.51 -2.95 12.62
CA GLY A 40 1.74 -4.11 13.46
C GLY A 40 2.75 -3.83 14.56
N PRO A 41 3.20 -4.89 15.26
CA PRO A 41 4.04 -4.76 16.46
C PRO A 41 5.40 -4.08 16.27
N ALA A 42 5.87 -3.89 15.04
CA ALA A 42 7.13 -3.21 14.76
C ALA A 42 6.97 -1.69 14.56
N SER A 43 5.74 -1.18 14.41
CA SER A 43 5.47 0.26 14.31
C SER A 43 5.51 0.94 15.68
N PHE A 44 6.05 2.16 15.75
CA PHE A 44 6.17 2.91 17.00
C PHE A 44 4.82 3.35 17.60
N ASP A 45 3.78 3.42 16.78
CA ASP A 45 2.44 3.86 17.15
C ASP A 45 1.46 2.70 17.40
N PHE A 46 1.95 1.46 17.33
CA PHE A 46 1.15 0.27 17.59
C PHE A 46 0.75 0.17 19.06
N LYS A 47 -0.55 0.14 19.32
CA LYS A 47 -1.12 0.37 20.67
C LYS A 47 -1.45 -0.89 21.46
N VAL A 48 -1.17 -2.08 20.93
CA VAL A 48 -1.54 -3.36 21.57
C VAL A 48 -0.28 -4.06 22.10
N PRO A 49 0.14 -3.77 23.34
CA PRO A 49 1.38 -4.31 23.88
C PRO A 49 1.35 -5.85 23.98
N GLY A 50 2.50 -6.48 23.73
CA GLY A 50 2.68 -7.92 23.86
C GLY A 50 2.13 -8.76 22.70
N VAL A 51 1.51 -8.14 21.69
CA VAL A 51 1.09 -8.85 20.47
C VAL A 51 2.31 -9.14 19.60
N THR A 52 2.48 -10.40 19.19
CA THR A 52 3.52 -10.80 18.24
C THR A 52 3.05 -10.65 16.80
N LEU A 53 3.99 -10.64 15.85
CA LEU A 53 3.67 -10.63 14.43
C LEU A 53 2.79 -11.83 14.02
N ASP A 54 3.04 -13.02 14.60
CA ASP A 54 2.20 -14.20 14.38
C ASP A 54 0.76 -13.98 14.82
N GLN A 55 0.56 -13.44 16.02
CA GLN A 55 -0.78 -13.15 16.56
C GLN A 55 -1.50 -12.09 15.71
N TRP A 56 -0.78 -11.08 15.24
CA TRP A 56 -1.32 -10.05 14.36
C TRP A 56 -1.79 -10.63 13.02
N MET A 57 -0.96 -11.46 12.38
CA MET A 57 -1.29 -12.09 11.10
C MET A 57 -2.44 -13.10 11.23
N LEU A 58 -2.49 -13.87 12.32
CA LEU A 58 -3.64 -14.71 12.64
C LEU A 58 -4.91 -13.88 12.80
N LYS A 59 -4.84 -12.74 13.51
CA LYS A 59 -5.99 -11.84 13.66
C LYS A 59 -6.51 -11.33 12.32
N MET A 60 -5.62 -10.99 11.37
CA MET A 60 -6.04 -10.56 10.03
C MET A 60 -6.78 -11.67 9.27
N ARG A 61 -6.30 -12.91 9.36
CA ARG A 61 -7.00 -14.07 8.79
C ARG A 61 -8.36 -14.30 9.43
N ASP A 62 -8.44 -14.22 10.77
CA ASP A 62 -9.71 -14.41 11.50
C ASP A 62 -10.74 -13.31 11.19
N LEU A 63 -10.29 -12.12 10.79
CA LEU A 63 -11.15 -11.04 10.30
C LEU A 63 -11.59 -11.23 8.84
N GLY A 64 -11.17 -12.32 8.18
CA GLY A 64 -11.56 -12.68 6.82
C GLY A 64 -10.90 -11.82 5.74
N TYR A 65 -9.72 -11.25 6.00
CA TYR A 65 -8.93 -10.61 4.95
C TYR A 65 -8.36 -11.68 4.00
N ASP A 66 -8.41 -11.42 2.70
CA ASP A 66 -7.78 -12.24 1.66
C ASP A 66 -6.32 -11.83 1.45
N PHE A 67 -6.00 -10.55 1.69
CA PHE A 67 -4.63 -10.06 1.64
C PHE A 67 -4.37 -8.89 2.58
N VAL A 68 -3.11 -8.75 2.99
CA VAL A 68 -2.63 -7.66 3.86
C VAL A 68 -1.29 -7.15 3.34
N ALA A 69 -1.16 -5.82 3.26
CA ALA A 69 0.08 -5.11 3.02
C ALA A 69 0.50 -4.37 4.30
N LEU A 70 1.21 -5.05 5.21
CA LEU A 70 1.60 -4.52 6.52
C LEU A 70 2.54 -3.32 6.35
N SER A 71 2.20 -2.16 6.89
CA SER A 71 2.87 -0.88 6.64
C SER A 71 3.46 -0.27 7.91
N ASP A 72 4.30 -1.03 8.63
CA ASP A 72 4.96 -0.49 9.81
C ASP A 72 5.81 0.75 9.45
N HIS A 73 5.81 1.77 10.32
CA HIS A 73 6.55 3.01 10.07
C HIS A 73 8.05 2.76 9.95
N GLY A 74 8.61 2.96 8.76
CA GLY A 74 10.04 2.83 8.49
C GLY A 74 10.58 1.40 8.65
N VAL A 75 9.73 0.39 8.81
CA VAL A 75 10.12 -1.00 8.97
C VAL A 75 9.47 -1.87 7.89
N LEU A 76 10.29 -2.43 7.00
CA LEU A 76 9.83 -3.46 6.06
C LEU A 76 9.82 -4.80 6.77
N THR A 77 8.68 -5.17 7.34
CA THR A 77 8.51 -6.43 8.07
C THR A 77 8.42 -7.61 7.09
N ASP A 78 9.23 -8.65 7.29
CA ASP A 78 9.13 -9.90 6.53
C ASP A 78 7.85 -10.65 6.93
N THR A 79 6.95 -10.77 5.96
CA THR A 79 5.66 -11.41 6.13
C THR A 79 5.47 -12.63 5.23
N ASP A 80 6.45 -12.98 4.39
CA ASP A 80 6.32 -14.01 3.35
C ASP A 80 5.93 -15.37 3.92
N ARG A 81 6.42 -15.69 5.13
CA ARG A 81 6.09 -16.94 5.85
C ARG A 81 4.61 -17.07 6.21
N PHE A 82 3.83 -16.00 6.12
CA PHE A 82 2.39 -15.99 6.36
C PHE A 82 1.57 -16.09 5.07
N THR A 83 2.18 -16.05 3.88
CA THR A 83 1.42 -16.29 2.65
C THR A 83 0.95 -17.75 2.56
N SER A 84 -0.28 -17.95 2.11
CA SER A 84 -0.90 -19.26 1.85
C SER A 84 -1.79 -19.19 0.60
N SER A 85 -2.42 -20.31 0.23
CA SER A 85 -3.37 -20.36 -0.89
C SER A 85 -4.66 -19.56 -0.66
N THR A 86 -4.92 -19.09 0.56
CA THR A 86 -6.15 -18.35 0.93
C THR A 86 -5.85 -17.03 1.64
N PHE A 87 -4.59 -16.65 1.76
CA PHE A 87 -4.18 -15.41 2.43
C PHE A 87 -2.84 -14.95 1.88
N VAL A 88 -2.79 -13.76 1.28
CA VAL A 88 -1.57 -13.23 0.67
C VAL A 88 -1.03 -12.08 1.51
N THR A 89 0.26 -12.13 1.83
CA THR A 89 0.96 -10.97 2.36
C THR A 89 1.69 -10.25 1.24
N ILE A 90 1.62 -8.92 1.25
CA ILE A 90 2.29 -8.07 0.27
C ILE A 90 3.33 -7.26 1.04
N PRO A 91 4.62 -7.29 0.65
CA PRO A 91 5.64 -6.44 1.25
C PRO A 91 5.21 -4.98 1.19
N ASN A 92 5.30 -4.26 2.29
CA ASN A 92 4.91 -2.86 2.36
C ASN A 92 5.65 -2.19 3.51
N ILE A 93 5.79 -0.89 3.42
CA ILE A 93 6.40 -0.04 4.44
C ILE A 93 5.72 1.31 4.33
N GLU A 94 5.41 1.91 5.47
CA GLU A 94 5.05 3.31 5.47
C GLU A 94 6.30 4.16 5.63
N VAL A 95 6.50 5.05 4.66
CA VAL A 95 7.56 6.06 4.64
C VAL A 95 6.93 7.44 4.52
N GLY A 96 7.66 8.48 4.90
CA GLY A 96 7.14 9.83 4.89
C GLY A 96 7.60 10.68 6.06
N GLY A 97 6.93 11.82 6.22
CA GLY A 97 7.20 12.84 7.23
C GLY A 97 6.57 14.17 6.81
N ASN A 98 7.35 15.25 6.82
CA ASN A 98 6.89 16.62 6.56
C ASN A 98 6.18 16.87 5.20
N PHE A 99 6.26 15.90 4.27
CA PHE A 99 5.66 15.99 2.94
C PHE A 99 4.55 14.97 2.74
N GLY A 100 4.01 14.40 3.82
CA GLY A 100 2.97 13.38 3.79
C GLY A 100 3.51 12.00 4.11
N HIS A 101 2.59 11.06 4.21
CA HIS A 101 2.84 9.65 4.48
C HIS A 101 2.50 8.82 3.25
N TYR A 102 3.22 7.73 3.05
CA TYR A 102 3.14 6.93 1.83
C TYR A 102 3.39 5.46 2.11
N ASN A 103 2.56 4.61 1.53
CA ASN A 103 2.88 3.19 1.42
C ASN A 103 3.66 2.91 0.15
N ALA A 104 4.75 2.17 0.31
CA ALA A 104 5.58 1.66 -0.77
C ALA A 104 5.27 0.18 -0.98
N ILE A 105 4.16 -0.10 -1.65
CA ILE A 105 3.59 -1.45 -1.75
C ILE A 105 4.37 -2.29 -2.75
N GLY A 106 4.75 -3.51 -2.36
CA GLY A 106 5.43 -4.50 -3.20
C GLY A 106 6.95 -4.36 -3.27
N ILE A 107 7.56 -3.41 -2.55
CA ILE A 107 9.02 -3.24 -2.54
C ILE A 107 9.73 -4.44 -1.88
N GLN A 108 10.97 -4.69 -2.27
CA GLN A 108 11.75 -5.83 -1.76
C GLN A 108 12.80 -5.42 -0.73
N HIS A 109 13.14 -4.14 -0.67
CA HIS A 109 14.14 -3.58 0.22
C HIS A 109 13.67 -2.22 0.75
N PRO A 110 14.00 -1.83 1.99
CA PRO A 110 13.67 -0.51 2.51
C PRO A 110 14.21 0.60 1.61
N ILE A 111 13.43 1.65 1.42
CA ILE A 111 13.83 2.85 0.70
C ILE A 111 14.23 3.95 1.68
N ALA A 112 15.08 4.88 1.23
CA ALA A 112 15.51 6.00 2.06
C ALA A 112 14.35 6.95 2.34
N ASN A 113 14.07 7.22 3.61
CA ASN A 113 12.94 8.06 4.02
C ASN A 113 13.30 9.55 4.13
N ASN A 114 13.84 10.12 3.05
CA ASN A 114 14.31 11.52 3.03
C ASN A 114 13.75 12.32 1.82
N PRO A 115 12.42 12.37 1.61
CA PRO A 115 11.87 13.11 0.47
C PRO A 115 12.02 14.62 0.66
N ARG A 116 12.26 15.35 -0.43
CA ARG A 116 12.19 16.83 -0.44
C ARG A 116 10.83 17.37 -0.88
N ASN A 117 10.00 16.51 -1.48
CA ASN A 117 8.64 16.80 -1.96
C ASN A 117 7.92 15.48 -2.29
N LEU A 118 6.61 15.57 -2.57
CA LEU A 118 5.76 14.43 -2.91
C LEU A 118 6.31 13.61 -4.10
N GLN A 119 6.74 14.31 -5.15
CA GLN A 119 7.19 13.66 -6.38
C GLN A 119 8.44 12.82 -6.15
N GLU A 120 9.39 13.29 -5.35
CA GLU A 120 10.60 12.54 -5.05
C GLU A 120 10.32 11.27 -4.25
N MET A 121 9.33 11.29 -3.35
CA MET A 121 8.92 10.05 -2.67
C MET A 121 8.30 9.06 -3.66
N ILE A 122 7.37 9.53 -4.50
CA ILE A 122 6.74 8.72 -5.54
C ILE A 122 7.79 8.11 -6.47
N ASP A 123 8.72 8.92 -6.99
CA ASP A 123 9.80 8.47 -7.88
C ASP A 123 10.70 7.43 -7.19
N ALA A 124 10.99 7.59 -5.88
CA ALA A 124 11.78 6.64 -5.12
C ALA A 124 11.07 5.30 -4.92
N ILE A 125 9.76 5.31 -4.68
CA ILE A 125 8.94 4.10 -4.57
C ILE A 125 8.92 3.36 -5.91
N GLU A 126 8.68 4.08 -7.01
CA GLU A 126 8.67 3.48 -8.36
C GLU A 126 10.04 2.92 -8.75
N ALA A 127 11.12 3.63 -8.43
CA ALA A 127 12.49 3.15 -8.68
C ALA A 127 12.82 1.87 -7.90
N ALA A 128 12.18 1.65 -6.75
CA ALA A 128 12.26 0.41 -5.97
C ALA A 128 11.31 -0.70 -6.49
N GLY A 129 10.55 -0.43 -7.56
CA GLY A 129 9.58 -1.35 -8.14
C GLY A 129 8.25 -1.43 -7.39
N GLY A 130 8.00 -0.51 -6.47
CA GLY A 130 6.78 -0.46 -5.69
C GLY A 130 5.65 0.34 -6.35
N ILE A 131 4.45 0.17 -5.81
CA ILE A 131 3.26 0.97 -6.11
C ILE A 131 3.16 2.04 -5.02
N PRO A 132 3.25 3.34 -5.37
CA PRO A 132 3.08 4.42 -4.41
C PRO A 132 1.61 4.59 -4.07
N MET A 133 1.33 4.65 -2.76
CA MET A 133 0.05 5.08 -2.22
C MET A 133 0.26 6.32 -1.36
N ILE A 134 -0.47 7.40 -1.65
CA ILE A 134 -0.54 8.54 -0.75
C ILE A 134 -1.45 8.13 0.40
N ASN A 135 -0.85 7.92 1.57
CA ASN A 135 -1.57 7.58 2.78
C ASN A 135 -2.27 8.79 3.32
N HIS A 136 -3.37 8.51 3.99
CA HIS A 136 -4.26 9.45 4.63
C HIS A 136 -3.83 10.91 4.44
N PRO A 137 -4.14 11.56 3.29
CA PRO A 137 -3.73 12.93 3.01
C PRO A 137 -4.39 13.92 3.98
N ASP A 138 -3.88 13.91 5.20
CA ASP A 138 -4.14 14.86 6.25
C ASP A 138 -3.52 16.18 5.78
N ALA A 139 -4.32 17.22 5.73
CA ALA A 139 -3.80 18.56 5.52
C ALA A 139 -3.07 18.98 6.81
N PRO A 140 -1.88 19.60 6.75
CA PRO A 140 -1.40 20.47 5.66
C PRO A 140 -0.32 19.91 4.71
N GLU A 141 0.15 18.68 4.86
CA GLU A 141 1.35 18.18 4.16
C GLU A 141 1.12 17.92 2.66
N VAL A 142 -0.08 17.46 2.31
CA VAL A 142 -0.46 17.09 0.94
C VAL A 142 -1.76 17.80 0.53
N THR A 143 -1.70 18.61 -0.52
CA THR A 143 -2.84 19.37 -1.07
C THR A 143 -3.23 18.84 -2.45
N SER A 144 -4.49 19.04 -2.83
CA SER A 144 -5.00 18.65 -4.15
C SER A 144 -4.22 19.33 -5.28
N ALA A 145 -3.80 20.58 -5.09
CA ALA A 145 -2.95 21.30 -6.03
C ALA A 145 -1.58 20.64 -6.22
N GLN A 146 -0.93 20.17 -5.15
CA GLN A 146 0.35 19.44 -5.27
C GLN A 146 0.16 18.13 -6.03
N VAL A 147 -0.95 17.41 -5.79
CA VAL A 147 -1.26 16.17 -6.51
C VAL A 147 -1.55 16.40 -7.99
N LEU A 148 -2.30 17.45 -8.33
CA LEU A 148 -2.55 17.83 -9.72
C LEU A 148 -1.24 18.20 -10.45
N ALA A 149 -0.29 18.79 -9.73
CA ALA A 149 1.02 19.18 -10.26
C ALA A 149 2.03 18.02 -10.39
N LEU A 150 1.71 16.82 -9.89
CA LEU A 150 2.59 15.66 -10.04
C LEU A 150 2.83 15.36 -11.52
N ARG A 151 3.99 14.82 -11.85
CA ARG A 151 4.24 14.22 -13.17
C ARG A 151 3.46 12.91 -13.30
N PRO A 152 3.20 12.42 -14.52
CA PRO A 152 2.70 11.07 -14.72
C PRO A 152 3.62 10.05 -14.04
N THR A 153 3.03 9.08 -13.36
CA THR A 153 3.71 7.96 -12.71
C THR A 153 3.91 6.84 -13.72
N SER A 154 4.98 6.04 -13.57
CA SER A 154 5.20 4.83 -14.39
C SER A 154 4.33 3.65 -13.94
N SER A 155 3.86 3.71 -12.70
CA SER A 155 2.95 2.79 -12.05
C SER A 155 1.59 3.44 -11.75
N THR A 156 0.65 2.66 -11.23
CA THR A 156 -0.61 3.17 -10.69
C THR A 156 -0.34 3.98 -9.42
N LEU A 157 -0.77 5.24 -9.37
CA LEU A 157 -0.78 6.01 -8.13
C LEU A 157 -2.07 5.69 -7.35
N LEU A 158 -1.91 5.11 -6.16
CA LEU A 158 -3.00 4.86 -5.23
C LEU A 158 -3.15 6.02 -4.24
N MET A 159 -4.34 6.15 -3.69
CA MET A 159 -4.62 7.16 -2.68
C MET A 159 -5.66 6.65 -1.69
N GLU A 160 -5.36 6.80 -0.41
CA GLU A 160 -6.17 6.25 0.66
C GLU A 160 -7.42 7.10 0.95
N ILE A 161 -8.57 6.45 1.07
CA ILE A 161 -9.75 7.01 1.72
C ILE A 161 -9.78 6.47 3.16
N LEU A 162 -9.37 7.29 4.12
CA LEU A 162 -9.26 6.86 5.50
C LEU A 162 -10.61 6.40 6.08
N GLY A 163 -10.71 5.12 6.45
CA GLY A 163 -11.91 4.55 7.05
C GLY A 163 -12.17 5.07 8.47
N GLY A 164 -13.40 5.52 8.75
CA GLY A 164 -13.84 5.92 10.09
C GLY A 164 -13.53 7.36 10.49
N TRP A 165 -12.83 8.12 9.64
CA TRP A 165 -12.60 9.55 9.80
C TRP A 165 -12.95 10.27 8.49
N SER A 166 -13.96 11.13 8.52
CA SER A 166 -14.25 12.02 7.40
C SER A 166 -14.34 13.45 7.90
N SER A 167 -13.69 14.38 7.20
CA SER A 167 -13.82 15.81 7.45
C SER A 167 -14.11 16.52 6.13
N ALA A 168 -14.65 17.73 6.19
CA ALA A 168 -14.89 18.52 4.98
C ALA A 168 -13.59 18.77 4.18
N VAL A 169 -12.43 18.78 4.84
CA VAL A 169 -11.11 18.92 4.20
C VAL A 169 -10.84 17.75 3.25
N TRP A 170 -11.20 16.54 3.67
CA TRP A 170 -11.02 15.32 2.89
C TRP A 170 -11.86 15.29 1.63
N VAL A 171 -13.14 15.60 1.75
CA VAL A 171 -14.05 15.67 0.59
C VAL A 171 -13.56 16.74 -0.38
N ASN A 172 -13.19 17.93 0.11
CA ASN A 172 -12.68 19.01 -0.74
C ASN A 172 -11.38 18.65 -1.47
N TYR A 173 -10.52 17.87 -0.84
CA TYR A 173 -9.29 17.38 -1.44
C TYR A 173 -9.60 16.43 -2.62
N TRP A 174 -10.46 15.43 -2.40
CA TRP A 174 -10.88 14.48 -3.43
C TRP A 174 -11.64 15.16 -4.58
N GLU A 175 -12.57 16.05 -4.25
CA GLU A 175 -13.28 16.89 -5.23
C GLU A 175 -12.28 17.69 -6.08
N GLY A 176 -11.27 18.32 -5.46
CA GLY A 176 -10.25 19.08 -6.19
C GLY A 176 -9.45 18.24 -7.17
N VAL A 177 -9.03 17.03 -6.77
CA VAL A 177 -8.28 16.10 -7.63
C VAL A 177 -9.15 15.60 -8.79
N LEU A 178 -10.36 15.16 -8.50
CA LEU A 178 -11.28 14.59 -9.49
C LEU A 178 -11.76 15.65 -10.49
N ALA A 179 -12.11 16.85 -10.01
CA ALA A 179 -12.49 17.97 -10.87
C ALA A 179 -11.33 18.45 -11.75
N GLY A 180 -10.08 18.29 -11.29
CA GLY A 180 -8.88 18.62 -12.06
C GLY A 180 -8.51 17.61 -13.16
N GLY A 181 -9.27 16.51 -13.31
CA GLY A 181 -9.10 15.55 -14.40
C GLY A 181 -7.93 14.56 -14.24
N ARG A 182 -7.35 14.46 -13.04
CA ARG A 182 -6.30 13.49 -12.71
C ARG A 182 -6.93 12.12 -12.43
N GLN A 183 -6.48 11.07 -13.12
CA GLN A 183 -6.84 9.70 -12.78
C GLN A 183 -6.04 9.23 -11.57
N ILE A 184 -6.75 8.85 -10.50
CA ILE A 184 -6.21 8.24 -9.28
C ILE A 184 -7.14 7.08 -8.88
N PHE A 185 -6.58 6.03 -8.28
CA PHE A 185 -7.34 4.89 -7.78
C PHE A 185 -7.40 4.95 -6.26
N SER A 186 -8.61 4.82 -5.71
CA SER A 186 -8.82 4.84 -4.26
C SER A 186 -8.65 3.46 -3.64
N THR A 187 -8.18 3.44 -2.40
CA THR A 187 -8.13 2.26 -1.52
C THR A 187 -8.86 2.52 -0.22
#